data_AF-A0A238JIM9-F1
#
_entry.id   AF-A0A238JIM9-F1
#
_cell.length_a   1.000
_cell.length_b   1.000
_cell.length_c   1.000
_cell.angle_alpha   90.00
_cell.angle_beta   90.00
_cell.angle_gamma   90.00
#
_symmetry.space_group_name_H-M   'P 1'
#
loop_
_entity.id
_entity.type
_entity.pdbx_description
1 polymer ?
#
loop_
_entity_poly.entity_id
_entity_poly.type
_entity_poly.pdbx_seq_one_letter_code
_entity_poly.pdbx_strand_id
1 'polypeptide(L)' 'MGPDKVTLILAQFLIALMMAFLMTFIFTAFPMHFTQGWLWVWLQRFALAFPIAFVLSLVVGPFSFFVARWLRNLF' A
#
# COMPACT_ATOMS: atom_id res chain seq x y z
N MET A 1 10.20 13.29 22.67
CA MET A 1 8.85 12.70 22.55
C MET A 1 8.75 12.13 21.14
N GLY A 2 8.68 10.80 21.00
CA GLY A 2 8.44 10.21 19.68
C GLY A 2 7.06 10.63 19.15
N PRO A 3 6.82 10.55 17.83
CA PRO A 3 5.52 10.87 17.28
C PRO A 3 4.43 10.05 17.96
N ASP A 4 3.30 10.68 18.27
CA ASP A 4 2.17 10.02 18.90
C ASP A 4 1.73 8.81 18.08
N LYS A 5 1.24 7.75 18.75
CA LYS A 5 0.78 6.52 18.08
C LYS A 5 -0.27 6.81 16.99
N VAL A 6 -1.09 7.84 17.22
CA VAL A 6 -2.08 8.35 16.27
C VAL A 6 -1.39 8.85 15.00
N THR A 7 -0.36 9.69 15.13
CA THR A 7 0.43 10.21 14.01
C THR A 7 1.05 9.09 13.19
N LEU A 8 1.56 8.04 13.83
CA LEU A 8 2.13 6.87 13.13
C LEU A 8 1.07 6.10 12.33
N ILE A 9 -0.09 5.82 12.93
CA ILE A 9 -1.19 5.12 12.24
C ILE A 9 -1.73 5.95 11.07
N LEU A 10 -1.87 7.25 11.29
CA LEU A 10 -2.40 8.18 10.29
C LEU A 10 -1.42 8.35 9.13
N ALA A 11 -0.12 8.43 9.42
CA ALA A 11 0.93 8.41 8.39
C ALA A 11 0.91 7.10 7.59
N GLN A 12 0.78 5.94 8.26
CA GLN A 12 0.73 4.64 7.60
C GLN A 12 -0.48 4.51 6.66
N PHE A 13 -1.63 5.02 7.11
CA PHE A 13 -2.85 5.10 6.31
C PHE A 13 -2.67 6.00 5.09
N LEU A 14 -2.10 7.20 5.28
CA LEU A 14 -1.87 8.15 4.19
C LEU A 14 -0.89 7.61 3.15
N ILE A 15 0.19 6.96 3.61
CA ILE A 15 1.18 6.32 2.73
C ILE A 15 0.51 5.20 1.93
N ALA A 16 -0.26 4.32 2.57
CA ALA A 16 -0.99 3.26 1.87
C ALA A 16 -1.99 3.82 0.84
N LEU A 17 -2.68 4.92 1.19
CA LEU A 17 -3.60 5.63 0.30
C LEU A 17 -2.88 6.19 -0.93
N MET A 18 -1.82 6.96 -0.73
CA MET A 18 -1.08 7.59 -1.84
C MET A 18 -0.40 6.56 -2.73
N MET A 19 0.16 5.50 -2.14
CA MET A 19 0.84 4.45 -2.89
C MET A 19 -0.15 3.61 -3.71
N ALA A 20 -1.28 3.20 -3.11
CA ALA A 20 -2.34 2.51 -3.84
C ALA A 20 -2.93 3.40 -4.94
N PHE A 21 -3.15 4.69 -4.68
CA PHE A 21 -3.64 5.65 -5.67
C PHE A 21 -2.70 5.74 -6.88
N LEU A 22 -1.42 6.04 -6.64
CA LEU A 22 -0.42 6.23 -7.71
C LEU A 22 -0.18 4.96 -8.50
N MET A 23 0.03 3.82 -7.84
CA MET A 23 0.29 2.57 -8.54
C MET A 23 -0.92 2.14 -9.35
N THR A 24 -2.11 2.10 -8.75
CA THR A 24 -3.31 1.70 -9.51
C THR A 24 -3.58 2.64 -10.68
N PHE A 25 -3.33 3.95 -10.51
CA PHE A 25 -3.46 4.95 -11.57
C PHE A 25 -2.48 4.72 -12.71
N ILE A 26 -1.18 4.60 -12.43
CA ILE A 26 -0.16 4.41 -13.47
C ILE A 26 -0.41 3.08 -14.21
N PHE A 27 -0.68 2.00 -13.47
CA PHE A 27 -0.94 0.68 -14.06
C PHE A 27 -2.30 0.55 -14.76
N THR A 28 -3.20 1.52 -14.64
CA THR A 28 -4.41 1.59 -15.48
C THR A 28 -4.27 2.58 -16.61
N ALA A 29 -3.80 3.80 -16.34
CA ALA A 29 -3.65 4.87 -17.32
C ALA A 29 -2.71 4.48 -18.47
N PHE A 30 -1.53 3.93 -18.14
CA PHE A 30 -0.48 3.64 -19.13
C PHE A 30 -0.90 2.53 -20.12
N PRO A 31 -1.43 1.37 -19.67
CA PRO A 31 -1.83 0.31 -20.61
C PRO A 31 -3.13 0.63 -21.35
N MET A 32 -4.06 1.33 -20.70
CA MET A 32 -5.38 1.64 -21.29
C MET A 32 -5.36 2.88 -22.18
N HIS A 33 -4.25 3.62 -22.24
CA HIS A 33 -4.08 4.83 -23.07
C HIS A 33 -5.24 5.83 -22.91
N PHE A 34 -5.80 5.95 -21.70
CA PHE A 34 -6.98 6.77 -21.41
C PHE A 34 -8.24 6.43 -22.25
N THR A 35 -8.40 5.17 -22.66
CA THR A 35 -9.60 4.72 -23.37
C THR A 35 -10.88 4.87 -22.55
N GLN A 36 -12.04 4.84 -23.21
CA GLN A 36 -13.35 4.98 -22.57
C GLN A 36 -13.55 3.87 -21.52
N GLY A 37 -13.77 4.26 -20.26
CA GLY A 37 -13.92 3.33 -19.12
C GLY A 37 -12.67 3.10 -18.27
N TRP A 38 -11.51 3.66 -18.64
CA TRP A 38 -10.27 3.51 -17.86
C TRP A 38 -10.43 4.00 -16.41
N LEU A 39 -11.18 5.09 -16.22
CA LEU A 39 -11.40 5.73 -14.93
C LEU A 39 -12.25 4.85 -14.00
N TRP A 40 -13.20 4.09 -14.55
CA TRP A 40 -14.00 3.12 -13.80
C TRP A 40 -13.15 1.92 -13.35
N VAL A 41 -12.32 1.39 -14.26
CA VAL A 41 -11.39 0.30 -13.92
C VAL A 41 -10.36 0.74 -12.90
N TRP A 42 -9.84 1.96 -13.04
CA TRP A 42 -8.95 2.56 -12.06
C TRP A 42 -9.60 2.66 -10.68
N LEU A 43 -10.80 3.21 -10.59
CA LEU A 43 -11.51 3.37 -9.32
C LEU A 43 -11.78 2.01 -8.65
N GLN A 44 -12.17 0.99 -9.44
CA GLN A 44 -12.40 -0.36 -8.94
C GLN A 44 -11.11 -1.01 -8.41
N ARG A 45 -9.99 -0.83 -9.12
CA ARG A 45 -8.66 -1.30 -8.68
C ARG A 45 -8.17 -0.55 -7.45
N PHE A 46 -8.35 0.77 -7.39
CA PHE A 46 -8.00 1.59 -6.25
C PHE A 46 -8.79 1.21 -5.00
N ALA A 47 -10.11 1.06 -5.13
CA ALA A 47 -11.00 0.69 -4.02
C ALA A 47 -10.69 -0.70 -3.44
N LEU A 48 -10.20 -1.63 -4.26
CA LEU A 48 -9.74 -2.94 -3.80
C LEU A 48 -8.31 -2.91 -3.25
N ALA A 49 -7.38 -2.22 -3.92
CA ALA A 49 -5.98 -2.17 -3.53
C ALA A 49 -5.76 -1.41 -2.22
N PHE A 50 -6.54 -0.36 -1.97
CA PHE A 50 -6.43 0.47 -0.77
C PHE A 50 -6.58 -0.31 0.56
N PRO A 51 -7.70 -1.04 0.82
CA PRO A 51 -7.86 -1.80 2.05
C PRO A 51 -6.82 -2.93 2.16
N ILE A 52 -6.45 -3.56 1.04
CA ILE A 52 -5.42 -4.61 1.00
C ILE A 52 -4.06 -4.04 1.41
N ALA A 53 -3.66 -2.90 0.84
CA ALA A 53 -2.40 -2.23 1.16
C ALA A 53 -2.37 -1.78 2.64
N PHE A 54 -3.47 -1.26 3.17
CA PHE A 54 -3.56 -0.88 4.57
C PHE A 54 -3.40 -2.08 5.52
N VAL A 55 -4.13 -3.17 5.29
CA VAL A 55 -4.01 -4.39 6.11
C VAL A 55 -2.61 -5.00 5.98
N LEU A 56 -2.07 -5.10 4.77
CA LEU A 56 -0.70 -5.57 4.57
C LEU A 56 0.32 -4.70 5.29
N SER A 57 0.13 -3.39 5.31
CA SER A 57 1.02 -2.45 5.99
C SER A 57 1.08 -2.68 7.51
N LEU A 58 -0.04 -3.08 8.12
CA LEU A 58 -0.10 -3.47 9.54
C LEU A 58 0.61 -4.81 9.81
N VAL A 59 0.52 -5.76 8.86
CA VAL A 59 1.10 -7.10 8.99
C VAL A 59 2.60 -7.12 8.65
N VAL A 60 3.02 -6.35 7.65
CA VAL A 60 4.40 -6.29 7.15
C VAL A 60 5.37 -5.80 8.22
N GLY A 61 4.94 -4.93 9.13
CA GLY A 61 5.76 -4.48 10.26
C GLY A 61 6.31 -5.66 11.09
N PRO A 62 5.48 -6.39 11.84
CA PRO A 62 5.93 -7.55 12.61
C PRO A 62 6.50 -8.66 11.74
N PHE A 63 5.97 -8.86 10.53
CA PHE A 63 6.45 -9.90 9.61
C PHE A 63 7.90 -9.65 9.15
N SER A 64 8.26 -8.40 8.85
CA SER A 64 9.63 -8.05 8.44
C SER A 64 10.63 -8.29 9.56
N PHE A 65 10.27 -7.99 10.81
CA PHE A 65 11.12 -8.29 11.96
C PHE A 65 11.28 -9.80 12.19
N PHE A 66 10.21 -10.57 11.99
CA PHE A 66 10.26 -12.03 12.07
C PHE A 66 11.21 -12.61 11.01
N VAL A 67 11.05 -12.21 9.74
CA VAL A 67 11.90 -12.68 8.63
C VAL A 67 13.34 -12.25 8.83
N ALA A 68 13.60 -11.00 9.26
CA ALA A 68 14.96 -10.52 9.54
C ALA A 68 15.64 -11.34 10.66
N ARG A 69 14.89 -11.74 11.69
CA ARG A 69 15.40 -12.60 12.77
C ARG A 69 15.68 -14.01 12.28
N TRP A 70 14.81 -14.57 11.42
CA TRP A 70 15.01 -15.87 10.82
C TRP A 70 16.26 -15.90 9.92
N LEU A 71 16.42 -14.90 9.05
CA LEU A 71 17.59 -14.76 8.17
C LEU A 71 18.90 -14.65 8.95
N ARG A 72 18.91 -13.91 10.07
CA ARG A 72 20.09 -13.79 10.93
C ARG A 72 20.54 -15.12 11.52
N ASN A 73 19.63 -16.06 11.77
CA ASN A 73 20.01 -17.37 12.32
C ASN A 73 20.51 -18.34 11.23
N LEU A 74 20.34 -17.99 9.95
CA LEU A 74 20.72 -18.82 8.81
C LEU A 74 22.18 -18.59 8.36
N PHE A 75 22.75 -17.44 8.72
CA PHE A 75 24.15 -17.03 8.49
C PHE A 75 24.93 -17.01 9.80
#